data_AF-A0A8J7HME9-F1
#
_entry.id   AF-A0A8J7HME9-F1
#
_cell.length_a   1.000
_cell.length_b   1.000
_cell.length_c   1.000
_cell.angle_alpha   90.00
_cell.angle_beta   90.00
_cell.angle_gamma   90.00
#
_symmetry.space_group_name_H-M   'P 1'
#
loop_
_entity.id
_entity.type
_entity.pdbx_description
1 polymer ?
#
loop_
_entity_poly.entity_id
_entity_poly.type
_entity_poly.pdbx_seq_one_letter_code
_entity_poly.pdbx_strand_id
1 'polypeptide(L)'
;ILLIAIAYTCAVLAGRNSRQMGLQKYIGRLKELNRLHRRHSAFWVGLYGQLWVGAMEFWADLAHDLMRLKPSKLPYFRKGLRAMSLIQSAL
;
A
#
# COMPACT_ATOMS: atom_id res chain seq x y z
N ILE A 1 -22.54 14.00 4.55
CA ILE A 1 -21.81 13.61 5.80
C ILE A 1 -21.73 12.09 5.95
N LEU A 2 -22.85 11.35 5.87
CA LEU A 2 -22.87 9.89 6.03
C LEU A 2 -21.93 9.14 5.06
N LEU A 3 -21.95 9.47 3.77
CA LEU A 3 -21.09 8.83 2.77
C LEU A 3 -19.59 8.98 3.09
N ILE A 4 -19.18 10.16 3.58
CA ILE A 4 -17.80 10.43 3.99
C ILE A 4 -17.42 9.56 5.20
N ALA A 5 -18.33 9.41 6.16
CA ALA A 5 -18.11 8.55 7.33
C ALA A 5 -17.97 7.07 6.93
N ILE A 6 -18.78 6.59 5.97
CA ILE A 6 -18.67 5.23 5.43
C ILE A 6 -17.32 5.05 4.73
N ALA A 7 -16.95 5.95 3.80
CA ALA A 7 -15.68 5.88 3.10
C ALA A 7 -14.47 5.90 4.06
N TYR A 8 -14.50 6.77 5.07
CA TYR A 8 -13.49 6.81 6.12
C TYR A 8 -13.42 5.48 6.90
N THR A 9 -14.56 4.90 7.25
CA THR A 9 -14.63 3.62 7.97
C THR A 9 -14.07 2.48 7.12
N CYS A 10 -14.44 2.39 5.84
CA CYS A 10 -13.88 1.42 4.90
C CYS A 10 -12.35 1.54 4.83
N ALA A 11 -11.81 2.76 4.69
CA ALA A 11 -10.37 2.99 4.68
C ALA A 11 -9.69 2.57 6.00
N VAL A 12 -10.32 2.83 7.15
CA VAL A 12 -9.80 2.35 8.45
C VAL A 12 -9.76 0.82 8.51
N LEU A 13 -10.82 0.14 8.07
CA LEU A 13 -10.91 -1.33 8.07
C LEU A 13 -9.85 -1.94 7.13
N ALA A 14 -9.75 -1.44 5.90
CA ALA A 14 -8.73 -1.87 4.93
C ALA A 14 -7.31 -1.68 5.47
N GLY A 15 -7.05 -0.56 6.14
CA GLY A 15 -5.75 -0.29 6.74
C GLY A 15 -5.46 -1.14 7.99
N ARG A 16 -6.47 -1.55 8.76
CA ARG A 16 -6.32 -2.53 9.85
C ARG A 16 -5.99 -3.91 9.30
N ASN A 17 -6.69 -4.35 8.25
CA ASN A 17 -6.43 -5.62 7.59
C ASN A 17 -5.00 -5.68 7.01
N SER A 18 -4.60 -4.63 6.27
CA SER A 18 -3.25 -4.50 5.72
C SER A 18 -2.14 -4.55 6.79
N ARG A 19 -2.42 -4.12 8.03
CA ARG A 19 -1.48 -4.24 9.15
C ARG A 19 -1.42 -5.66 9.70
N GLN A 20 -2.56 -6.32 9.87
CA GLN A 20 -2.63 -7.71 10.32
C GLN A 20 -1.89 -8.64 9.36
N MET A 21 -1.99 -8.38 8.05
CA MET A 21 -1.26 -9.10 7.00
C MET A 21 0.23 -8.68 6.87
N GLY A 22 0.70 -7.70 7.63
CA GLY A 22 2.09 -7.21 7.56
C GLY A 22 2.45 -6.44 6.28
N LEU A 23 1.46 -5.97 5.52
CA LEU A 23 1.63 -5.32 4.22
C LEU A 23 1.95 -3.83 4.31
N GLN A 24 1.75 -3.22 5.48
CA GLN A 24 2.02 -1.79 5.73
C GLN A 24 3.43 -1.33 5.28
N LYS A 25 4.44 -2.21 5.27
CA LYS A 25 5.81 -1.90 4.83
C LYS A 25 5.94 -1.61 3.33
N TYR A 26 4.98 -2.06 2.51
CA TYR A 26 4.93 -1.80 1.08
C TYR A 26 4.15 -0.53 0.75
N ILE A 27 3.24 -0.12 1.63
CA ILE A 27 2.41 1.08 1.48
C ILE A 27 3.16 2.33 1.96
N GLY A 28 3.95 2.21 3.04
CA GLY A 28 4.70 3.34 3.59
C GLY A 28 5.78 2.93 4.59
N ARG A 29 6.52 3.94 5.06
CA ARG A 29 7.61 3.73 6.02
C ARG A 29 7.06 3.40 7.40
N LEU A 30 7.52 2.29 7.99
CA LEU A 30 7.04 1.81 9.29
C LEU A 30 7.54 2.67 10.47
N LYS A 31 8.83 3.00 10.48
CA LYS A 31 9.50 3.74 11.55
C LYS A 31 10.56 4.67 10.97
N GLU A 32 10.72 5.81 11.62
CA GLU A 32 11.77 6.80 11.39
C GLU A 32 12.68 6.84 12.62
N LEU A 33 13.93 7.27 12.42
CA LEU A 33 14.86 7.46 13.53
C LEU A 33 14.22 8.42 14.54
N ASN A 34 14.34 8.10 15.84
CA ASN A 34 13.85 8.91 16.97
C ASN A 34 12.32 9.06 17.12
N ARG A 35 11.50 8.33 16.37
CA ARG A 35 10.03 8.39 16.53
C ARG A 35 9.51 7.36 17.54
N LEU A 36 8.78 7.84 18.55
CA LEU A 36 8.13 7.00 19.59
C LEU A 36 6.81 6.37 19.11
N HIS A 37 6.07 7.06 18.25
CA HIS A 37 4.76 6.62 17.76
C HIS A 37 4.77 6.24 16.29
N ARG A 38 3.79 5.43 15.87
CA ARG A 38 3.60 5.08 14.46
C ARG A 38 3.37 6.32 13.61
N ARG A 39 3.90 6.33 12.38
CA ARG A 39 3.78 7.48 11.47
C ARG A 39 2.38 7.67 10.93
N HIS A 40 1.74 6.56 10.54
CA HIS A 40 0.48 6.59 9.83
C HIS A 40 -0.64 5.94 10.63
N SER A 41 -1.85 6.50 10.54
CA SER A 41 -3.08 5.93 11.10
C SER A 41 -3.55 4.73 10.26
N ALA A 42 -4.49 3.94 10.78
CA ALA A 42 -5.06 2.84 9.99
C ALA A 42 -5.77 3.40 8.75
N PHE A 43 -6.52 4.49 8.91
CA PHE A 43 -7.11 5.25 7.80
C PHE A 43 -6.09 5.55 6.70
N TRP A 44 -4.95 6.15 7.05
CA TRP A 44 -3.93 6.52 6.06
C TRP A 44 -3.39 5.29 5.33
N VAL A 45 -3.11 4.20 6.05
CA VAL A 45 -2.59 2.96 5.44
C VAL A 45 -3.60 2.37 4.46
N GLY A 46 -4.89 2.34 4.81
CA GLY A 46 -5.93 1.84 3.91
C GLY A 46 -6.10 2.74 2.69
N LEU A 47 -6.27 4.04 2.90
CA LEU A 47 -6.46 5.01 1.81
C LEU A 47 -5.28 5.00 0.83
N TYR A 48 -4.05 5.02 1.34
CA TYR A 48 -2.86 5.07 0.50
C TYR A 48 -2.60 3.74 -0.21
N GLY A 49 -2.96 2.61 0.43
CA GLY A 49 -2.94 1.30 -0.22
C GLY A 49 -3.87 1.25 -1.43
N GLN A 50 -5.09 1.77 -1.31
CA GLN A 50 -6.04 1.88 -2.41
C GLN A 50 -5.53 2.77 -3.53
N LEU A 51 -4.99 3.94 -3.18
CA LEU A 51 -4.43 4.88 -4.15
C LEU A 51 -3.26 4.26 -4.93
N TRP A 52 -2.39 3.51 -4.25
CA TRP A 52 -1.28 2.81 -4.89
C TRP A 52 -1.76 1.74 -5.87
N VAL A 53 -2.74 0.92 -5.46
CA VAL A 53 -3.35 -0.11 -6.31
C VAL A 53 -3.94 0.52 -7.58
N GLY A 54 -4.77 1.56 -7.44
CA GLY A 54 -5.35 2.26 -8.59
C GLY A 54 -4.30 2.94 -9.46
N ALA A 55 -3.26 3.53 -8.87
CA ALA A 55 -2.17 4.13 -9.64
C ALA A 55 -1.43 3.09 -10.50
N MET A 56 -1.25 1.86 -10.00
CA MET A 56 -0.57 0.81 -10.75
C MET A 56 -1.36 0.35 -11.99
N GLU A 57 -2.67 0.58 -12.08
CA GLU A 57 -3.43 0.33 -13.31
C GLU A 57 -2.96 1.23 -14.47
N PHE A 58 -2.50 2.45 -14.17
CA PHE A 58 -2.00 3.41 -15.17
C PHE A 58 -0.49 3.32 -15.39
N TRP A 59 0.26 3.01 -14.34
CA TRP A 59 1.72 3.11 -14.35
C TRP A 59 2.45 1.76 -14.42
N ALA A 60 1.70 0.64 -14.54
CA ALA A 60 2.30 -0.71 -14.56
C ALA A 60 3.34 -0.87 -15.67
N ASP A 61 3.05 -0.45 -16.89
CA ASP A 61 3.96 -0.64 -18.03
C ASP A 61 5.29 0.09 -17.81
N LEU A 62 5.22 1.36 -17.41
CA LEU A 62 6.40 2.16 -17.07
C LEU A 62 7.20 1.52 -15.92
N ALA A 63 6.52 1.03 -14.88
CA ALA A 63 7.18 0.36 -13.77
C ALA A 63 7.91 -0.92 -14.22
N HIS A 64 7.33 -1.69 -15.14
CA HIS A 64 7.97 -2.88 -15.71
C HIS A 64 9.17 -2.53 -16.59
N ASP A 65 9.09 -1.47 -17.40
CA ASP A 65 10.21 -1.01 -18.21
C ASP A 65 11.39 -0.52 -17.36
N LEU A 66 11.10 0.20 -16.27
CA LEU A 66 12.14 0.57 -15.29
C LEU A 66 12.80 -0.66 -14.66
N MET A 67 12.06 -1.74 -14.42
CA MET A 67 12.64 -2.98 -13.90
C MET A 67 13.46 -3.75 -14.93
N ARG A 68 13.16 -3.62 -16.23
CA ARG A 68 14.00 -4.15 -17.32
C ARG A 68 15.36 -3.46 -17.36
N LEU A 69 15.40 -2.14 -17.11
CA LEU A 69 16.65 -1.38 -17.04
C LEU A 69 17.51 -1.75 -15.81
N LYS A 70 16.88 -2.17 -14.70
CA LYS A 70 17.58 -2.56 -13.48
C LYS A 70 17.09 -3.90 -12.90
N PRO A 71 17.45 -5.03 -13.54
CA PRO A 71 16.97 -6.36 -13.15
C PRO A 71 17.28 -6.73 -11.69
N SER A 72 18.36 -6.18 -11.11
CA SER A 72 18.72 -6.39 -9.70
C SER A 72 17.66 -5.90 -8.70
N LYS A 73 16.73 -5.03 -9.12
CA LYS A 73 15.62 -4.55 -8.29
C LYS A 73 14.34 -5.38 -8.45
N LEU A 74 14.26 -6.22 -9.49
CA LEU A 74 13.09 -7.02 -9.82
C LEU A 74 12.60 -7.93 -8.67
N PRO A 75 13.48 -8.59 -7.86
CA PRO A 75 13.01 -9.39 -6.73
C PRO A 75 12.24 -8.57 -5.67
N TYR A 76 12.63 -7.32 -5.46
CA TYR A 76 11.94 -6.42 -4.52
C TYR A 76 10.64 -5.89 -5.12
N PHE A 77 10.63 -5.57 -6.42
CA PHE A 77 9.43 -5.16 -7.13
C PHE A 77 8.36 -6.25 -7.12
N ARG A 78 8.73 -7.51 -7.39
CA ARG A 78 7.81 -8.66 -7.32
C ARG A 78 7.20 -8.84 -5.93
N LYS A 79 7.96 -8.59 -4.86
CA LYS A 79 7.41 -8.60 -3.48
C LYS A 79 6.37 -7.49 -3.29
N GLY A 80 6.58 -6.33 -3.89
CA GLY A 80 5.59 -5.24 -3.95
C GLY A 80 4.33 -5.67 -4.71
N LEU A 81 4.46 -6.20 -5.93
CA LEU A 81 3.31 -6.69 -6.71
C LEU A 81 2.51 -7.76 -5.95
N ARG A 82 3.19 -8.70 -5.27
CA ARG A 82 2.51 -9.67 -4.41
C ARG A 82 1.74 -9.00 -3.27
N ALA A 83 2.34 -8.01 -2.61
CA ALA A 83 1.64 -7.26 -1.57
C ALA A 83 0.42 -6.51 -2.11
N MET A 84 0.53 -5.92 -3.31
CA MET A 84 -0.58 -5.27 -4.00
C MET A 84 -1.72 -6.25 -4.28
N SER A 85 -1.40 -7.44 -4.82
CA SER A 85 -2.42 -8.48 -5.10
C SER A 85 -3.17 -8.92 -3.85
N LEU A 86 -2.48 -8.97 -2.70
CA LEU A 86 -3.09 -9.31 -1.41
C LEU A 86 -4.01 -8.19 -0.89
N ILE A 87 -3.66 -6.92 -1.15
CA ILE A 87 -4.52 -5.77 -0.84
C ILE A 87 -5.76 -5.80 -1.74
N GLN A 88 -5.60 -6.10 -3.03
CA GLN A 88 -6.70 -6.23 -3.99
C GLN A 88 -7.66 -7.37 -3.65
N SER A 89 -7.16 -8.53 -3.20
CA SER A 89 -8.02 -9.65 -2.80
C SER A 89 -8.78 -9.42 -1.49
N ALA A 90 -8.36 -8.41 -0.72
CA ALA A 90 -8.92 -8.08 0.59
C ALA A 90 -9.85 -6.86 0.57
N LEU A 91 -10.12 -6.33 -0.63
CA LEU A 91 -11.02 -5.23 -0.93
C LEU A 91 -12.47 -5.69 -1.04
#